data_AF-A0A4Y2AGT7-F1
#
_entry.id   AF-A0A4Y2AGT7-F1
#
_cell.length_a   1.000
_cell.length_b   1.000
_cell.length_c   1.000
_cell.angle_alpha   90.00
_cell.angle_beta   90.00
_cell.angle_gamma   90.00
#
_symmetry.space_group_name_H-M   'P 1'
#
loop_
_entity.id
_entity.type
_entity.pdbx_description
1 polymer ?
#
loop_
_entity_poly.entity_id
_entity_poly.type
_entity_poly.pdbx_seq_one_letter_code
_entity_poly.pdbx_strand_id
1 'polypeptide(L)'
;MVKYQDRELFHIVTGRLKQIDQDQEEHHPALPKHPDDFCNTTWDGLSCWPATKAGTTVVIKCMEFLNRVPYDTMQNATRECHANGTWAARSDYSECRPLEQKDESFEVLWDVKDAHTIYSIGYGISLIALAIALWIFMYFSDLRCLRNTIHTNLLVTYLFIDLTWIITAALQTSTSHEANKKFMRTDLSENWRRCDIISLPVNQIYVARKLTAGVTNLRTQLPSGPISLALIIRRSSCKGSNVASLIS
;
A
#
# COMPACT_ATOMS: atom_id res chain seq x y z
N MET A 1 41.55 -10.49 -3.22
CA MET A 1 42.71 -10.77 -2.33
C MET A 1 42.73 -9.74 -1.21
N VAL A 2 42.24 -10.10 -0.02
CA VAL A 2 42.43 -9.33 1.21
C VAL A 2 43.08 -10.28 2.22
N LYS A 3 44.12 -9.78 2.89
CA LYS A 3 45.27 -10.51 3.44
C LYS A 3 44.96 -11.36 4.68
N TYR A 4 45.73 -12.43 4.78
CA TYR A 4 45.91 -13.46 5.82
C TYR A 4 46.14 -12.98 7.28
N GLN A 5 46.09 -11.69 7.60
CA GLN A 5 46.42 -11.15 8.93
C GLN A 5 45.22 -11.11 9.91
N ASP A 6 44.00 -11.35 9.43
CA ASP A 6 42.76 -11.10 10.18
C ASP A 6 42.20 -12.35 10.90
N ARG A 7 42.80 -13.52 10.68
CA ARG A 7 42.30 -14.80 11.23
C ARG A 7 42.54 -14.92 12.73
N GLU A 8 43.68 -14.42 13.21
CA GLU A 8 44.05 -14.43 14.64
C GLU A 8 43.16 -13.50 15.46
N LEU A 9 42.85 -12.30 14.92
CA LEU A 9 41.96 -11.35 15.58
C LEU A 9 40.52 -11.88 15.65
N PHE A 10 40.05 -12.54 14.58
CA PHE A 10 38.73 -13.17 14.54
C PHE A 10 38.61 -14.33 15.55
N HIS A 11 39.67 -15.15 15.72
CA HIS A 11 39.69 -16.21 16.74
C HIS A 11 39.75 -15.67 18.18
N ILE A 12 40.48 -14.58 18.43
CA ILE A 12 40.54 -13.93 19.76
C ILE A 12 39.19 -13.27 20.11
N VAL A 13 38.51 -12.65 19.15
CA VAL A 13 37.20 -12.02 19.36
C VAL A 13 36.10 -13.05 19.54
N THR A 14 36.08 -14.13 18.73
CA THR A 14 35.10 -15.22 18.89
C THR A 14 35.33 -16.05 20.14
N GLY A 15 36.60 -16.24 20.56
CA GLY A 15 36.95 -16.87 21.84
C GLY A 15 36.45 -16.06 23.04
N ARG A 16 36.63 -14.73 23.04
CA ARG A 16 36.09 -13.86 24.10
C ARG A 16 34.56 -13.76 24.10
N LEU A 17 33.90 -13.78 22.94
CA LEU A 17 32.44 -13.79 22.87
C LEU A 17 31.84 -15.09 23.43
N LYS A 18 32.47 -16.25 23.18
CA LYS A 18 32.03 -17.52 23.80
C LYS A 18 32.22 -17.55 25.32
N GLN A 19 33.27 -16.91 25.83
CA GLN A 19 33.49 -16.79 27.27
C GLN A 19 32.42 -15.91 27.93
N ILE A 20 32.07 -14.78 27.31
CA ILE A 20 31.00 -13.87 27.78
C ILE A 20 29.62 -14.56 27.79
N ASP A 21 29.37 -15.47 26.84
CA ASP A 21 28.12 -16.23 26.74
C ASP A 21 28.03 -17.35 27.80
N GLN A 22 29.16 -17.98 28.17
CA GLN A 22 29.19 -19.05 29.18
C GLN A 22 29.21 -18.54 30.63
N ASP A 23 29.71 -17.34 30.90
CA ASP A 23 29.70 -16.77 32.25
C ASP A 23 28.30 -16.24 32.68
N GLN A 24 27.29 -16.27 31.80
CA GLN A 24 25.90 -15.93 32.13
C GLN A 24 24.99 -17.12 32.47
N GLU A 25 25.52 -18.36 32.47
CA GLU A 25 24.73 -19.56 32.74
C GLU A 25 25.21 -20.33 33.97
N GLU A 26 25.46 -19.61 35.08
CA GLU A 26 25.49 -20.22 36.40
C GLU A 26 24.76 -19.35 37.43
N HIS A 27 23.57 -19.82 37.82
CA HIS A 27 22.81 -19.40 38.99
C HIS A 27 22.36 -17.93 39.07
N HIS A 28 21.73 -17.43 38.02
CA HIS A 28 20.66 -16.44 38.20
C HIS A 28 19.33 -17.20 38.21
N PRO A 29 18.66 -17.39 39.36
CA PRO A 29 17.24 -17.75 39.31
C PRO A 29 16.58 -16.73 38.40
N ALA A 30 15.81 -17.19 37.41
CA ALA A 30 15.01 -16.35 36.55
C ALA A 30 14.44 -15.23 37.42
N LEU A 31 14.97 -14.01 37.22
CA LEU A 31 14.60 -12.88 38.06
C LEU A 31 13.06 -12.85 38.03
N PRO A 32 12.37 -12.92 39.18
CA PRO A 32 10.94 -12.76 39.14
C PRO A 32 10.74 -11.35 38.60
N LYS A 33 10.35 -11.23 37.33
CA LYS A 33 9.68 -10.04 36.84
C LYS A 33 8.43 -9.97 37.69
N HIS A 34 8.52 -9.28 38.83
CA HIS A 34 7.34 -8.95 39.60
C HIS A 34 6.42 -8.16 38.66
N PRO A 35 5.12 -8.44 38.78
CA PRO A 35 4.23 -8.45 37.64
C PRO A 35 4.00 -7.02 37.20
N ASP A 36 4.44 -6.71 35.99
CA ASP A 36 3.50 -5.97 35.17
C ASP A 36 2.33 -6.93 35.01
N ASP A 37 1.31 -6.78 35.87
CA ASP A 37 0.04 -7.51 35.84
C ASP A 37 -0.67 -7.33 34.49
N PHE A 38 0.00 -6.83 33.46
CA PHE A 38 -0.51 -6.38 32.18
C PHE A 38 0.52 -6.60 31.07
N CYS A 39 0.05 -6.98 29.88
CA CYS A 39 0.77 -6.83 28.63
C CYS A 39 0.61 -5.38 28.13
N ASN A 40 1.70 -4.76 27.69
CA ASN A 40 1.70 -3.38 27.16
C ASN A 40 0.95 -3.26 25.83
N THR A 41 0.43 -2.07 25.52
CA THR A 41 -0.18 -1.78 24.21
C THR A 41 0.79 -2.12 23.08
N THR A 42 0.32 -2.90 22.09
CA THR A 42 1.17 -3.33 20.98
C THR A 42 0.41 -3.36 19.66
N TRP A 43 1.17 -3.31 18.57
CA TRP A 43 0.69 -3.42 17.21
C TRP A 43 1.24 -4.72 16.60
N ASP A 44 0.36 -5.53 16.02
CA ASP A 44 0.74 -6.84 15.46
C ASP A 44 0.92 -6.85 13.94
N GLY A 45 0.77 -5.69 13.29
CA GLY A 45 0.78 -5.59 11.83
C GLY A 45 -0.61 -5.36 11.21
N LEU A 46 -1.69 -5.61 11.94
CA LEU A 46 -3.06 -5.50 11.44
C LEU A 46 -4.01 -4.71 12.35
N SER A 47 -3.92 -4.90 13.67
CA SER A 47 -4.74 -4.18 14.64
C SER A 47 -3.97 -3.79 15.89
N CYS A 48 -4.54 -2.80 16.58
CA CYS A 48 -3.99 -2.34 17.85
C CYS A 48 -4.54 -3.15 19.02
N TRP A 49 -3.64 -3.66 19.85
CA TRP A 49 -3.96 -4.39 21.08
C TRP A 49 -3.74 -3.48 22.29
N PRO A 50 -4.79 -3.14 23.06
CA PRO A 50 -4.66 -2.28 24.23
C PRO A 50 -3.96 -3.02 25.37
N ALA A 51 -3.42 -2.26 26.34
CA ALA A 51 -2.86 -2.83 27.54
C ALA A 51 -3.88 -3.72 28.27
N THR A 52 -3.52 -4.97 28.53
CA THR A 52 -4.45 -6.04 28.94
C THR A 52 -3.86 -6.83 30.10
N LYS A 53 -4.68 -7.21 31.09
CA LYS A 53 -4.19 -7.90 32.29
C LYS A 53 -3.53 -9.25 31.95
N ALA A 54 -2.41 -9.57 32.60
CA ALA A 54 -1.73 -10.85 32.51
C ALA A 54 -2.68 -12.00 32.86
N GLY A 55 -2.65 -13.06 32.05
CA GLY A 55 -3.54 -14.21 32.17
C GLY A 55 -4.96 -13.98 31.63
N THR A 56 -5.18 -12.95 30.81
CA THR A 56 -6.50 -12.66 30.21
C THR A 56 -6.43 -12.53 28.69
N THR A 57 -7.55 -12.84 28.03
CA THR A 57 -7.73 -12.66 26.59
C THR A 57 -8.49 -11.37 26.32
N VAL A 58 -7.93 -10.52 25.47
CA VAL A 58 -8.59 -9.28 25.02
C VAL A 58 -9.31 -9.50 23.70
N VAL A 59 -10.42 -8.80 23.54
CA VAL A 59 -11.29 -8.86 22.37
C VAL A 59 -11.40 -7.46 21.77
N ILE A 60 -11.16 -7.35 20.46
CA ILE A 60 -11.31 -6.10 19.69
C ILE A 60 -12.23 -6.36 18.49
N LYS A 61 -12.89 -5.32 17.99
CA LYS A 61 -13.68 -5.44 16.76
C LYS A 61 -12.78 -5.63 15.55
N CYS A 62 -13.26 -6.37 14.55
CA CYS A 62 -12.59 -6.47 13.26
C CYS A 62 -12.47 -5.10 12.57
N MET A 63 -11.48 -4.98 11.68
CA MET A 63 -11.32 -3.79 10.83
C MET A 63 -12.52 -3.61 9.90
N GLU A 64 -12.82 -2.37 9.53
CA GLU A 64 -13.92 -2.04 8.62
C GLU A 64 -13.53 -2.30 7.16
N PHE A 65 -12.29 -1.98 6.80
CA PHE A 65 -11.73 -2.20 5.47
C PHE A 65 -10.32 -2.76 5.56
N LEU A 66 -10.01 -3.70 4.67
CA LEU A 66 -8.65 -4.12 4.39
C LEU A 66 -8.51 -4.30 2.89
N ASN A 67 -7.60 -3.56 2.27
CA ASN A 67 -7.25 -3.72 0.85
C ASN A 67 -8.47 -3.51 -0.09
N ARG A 68 -9.29 -2.49 0.22
CA ARG A 68 -10.57 -2.14 -0.47
C ARG A 68 -11.69 -3.16 -0.32
N VAL A 69 -11.52 -4.19 0.51
CA VAL A 69 -12.57 -5.15 0.81
C VAL A 69 -13.21 -4.77 2.15
N PRO A 70 -14.55 -4.62 2.21
CA PRO A 70 -15.25 -4.41 3.48
C PRO A 70 -15.25 -5.68 4.32
N TYR A 71 -15.02 -5.56 5.62
CA TYR A 71 -15.01 -6.67 6.59
C TYR A 71 -16.16 -6.54 7.58
N ASP A 72 -16.58 -7.67 8.14
CA ASP A 72 -17.67 -7.67 9.12
C ASP A 72 -17.20 -7.11 10.47
N THR A 73 -17.65 -5.90 10.80
CA THR A 73 -17.32 -5.21 12.05
C THR A 73 -18.15 -5.68 13.25
N MET A 74 -19.12 -6.57 13.04
CA MET A 74 -19.89 -7.22 14.12
C MET A 74 -19.09 -8.35 14.77
N GLN A 75 -18.14 -8.90 14.02
CA GLN A 75 -17.23 -9.93 14.50
C GLN A 75 -16.04 -9.32 15.25
N ASN A 76 -15.36 -10.18 16.01
CA ASN A 76 -14.27 -9.76 16.88
C ASN A 76 -13.01 -10.60 16.64
N ALA A 77 -11.86 -9.95 16.78
CA ALA A 77 -10.55 -10.57 16.88
C ALA A 77 -10.16 -10.71 18.36
N THR A 78 -9.40 -11.75 18.68
CA THR A 78 -8.95 -12.00 20.06
C THR A 78 -7.45 -12.20 20.16
N ARG A 79 -6.86 -11.85 21.30
CA ARG A 79 -5.46 -12.11 21.58
C ARG A 79 -5.24 -12.37 23.06
N GLU A 80 -4.44 -13.38 23.36
CA GLU A 80 -4.13 -13.77 24.73
C GLU A 80 -2.90 -13.00 25.26
N CYS A 81 -3.02 -12.50 26.49
CA CYS A 81 -1.90 -12.03 27.31
C CYS A 81 -1.55 -13.12 28.32
N HIS A 82 -0.38 -13.74 28.20
CA HIS A 82 0.06 -14.81 29.09
C HIS A 82 0.30 -14.31 30.51
N ALA A 83 0.26 -15.23 31.49
CA ALA A 83 0.47 -14.91 32.92
C ALA A 83 1.87 -14.35 33.23
N ASN A 84 2.84 -14.52 32.32
CA ASN A 84 4.18 -13.96 32.42
C ASN A 84 4.27 -12.50 31.93
N GLY A 85 3.15 -11.87 31.57
CA GLY A 85 3.11 -10.49 31.06
C GLY A 85 3.57 -10.35 29.59
N THR A 86 3.56 -11.44 28.82
CA THR A 86 3.90 -11.43 27.39
C THR A 86 2.70 -11.73 26.51
N TRP A 87 2.63 -11.08 25.35
CA TRP A 87 1.61 -11.36 24.36
C TRP A 87 1.80 -12.73 23.70
N ALA A 88 0.69 -13.38 23.37
CA ALA A 88 0.71 -14.54 22.48
C ALA A 88 1.37 -14.18 21.13
N ALA A 89 2.07 -15.17 20.56
CA ALA A 89 2.82 -15.01 19.32
C ALA A 89 1.94 -14.68 18.10
N ARG A 90 0.68 -15.10 18.12
CA ARG A 90 -0.31 -14.81 17.07
C ARG A 90 -1.62 -14.32 17.69
N SER A 91 -2.23 -13.37 17.00
CA SER A 91 -3.60 -12.91 17.26
C SER A 91 -4.59 -13.76 16.46
N ASP A 92 -5.78 -14.00 17.01
CA ASP A 92 -6.84 -14.75 16.36
C ASP A 92 -7.81 -13.82 15.64
N TYR A 93 -7.89 -13.98 14.32
CA TYR A 93 -8.75 -13.25 13.41
C TYR A 93 -9.74 -14.19 12.67
N SER A 94 -9.98 -15.41 13.16
CA SER A 94 -10.80 -16.44 12.48
C SER A 94 -12.21 -15.97 12.12
N GLU A 95 -12.77 -15.09 12.94
CA GLU A 95 -14.12 -14.53 12.78
C GLU A 95 -14.15 -13.28 11.88
N CYS A 96 -13.01 -12.65 11.62
CA CYS A 96 -12.92 -11.47 10.77
C CYS A 96 -12.93 -11.88 9.30
N ARG A 97 -14.15 -12.01 8.75
CA ARG A 97 -14.37 -12.38 7.36
C ARG A 97 -14.72 -11.15 6.51
N PRO A 98 -14.35 -11.15 5.22
CA PRO A 98 -14.84 -10.15 4.29
C PRO A 98 -16.37 -10.26 4.23
N LEU A 99 -17.04 -9.10 4.19
CA LEU A 99 -18.47 -9.07 3.94
C LEU A 99 -18.69 -9.59 2.52
N GLU A 100 -19.46 -10.66 2.40
CA GLU A 100 -19.88 -11.19 1.11
C GLU A 100 -20.73 -10.12 0.45
N GLN A 101 -20.12 -9.39 -0.50
CA GLN A 101 -20.80 -8.39 -1.27
C GLN A 101 -21.90 -9.13 -2.03
N LYS A 102 -23.17 -8.85 -1.73
CA LYS A 102 -24.29 -9.43 -2.49
C LYS A 102 -24.24 -8.76 -3.87
N ASP A 103 -23.75 -9.53 -4.83
CA ASP A 103 -23.08 -9.02 -6.01
C ASP A 103 -24.03 -8.64 -7.14
N GLU A 104 -24.40 -7.36 -7.20
CA GLU A 104 -24.77 -6.74 -8.50
C GLU A 104 -23.55 -6.11 -9.20
N SER A 105 -22.44 -5.89 -8.48
CA SER A 105 -21.22 -5.24 -8.99
C SER A 105 -20.09 -6.20 -9.38
N PHE A 106 -20.11 -7.44 -8.89
CA PHE A 106 -19.08 -8.44 -9.19
C PHE A 106 -19.34 -9.13 -10.52
N GLU A 107 -20.59 -9.34 -10.94
CA GLU A 107 -20.90 -9.77 -12.32
C GLU A 107 -20.27 -8.83 -13.36
N VAL A 108 -20.39 -7.51 -13.15
CA VAL A 108 -19.76 -6.50 -14.01
C VAL A 108 -18.23 -6.57 -13.94
N LEU A 109 -17.66 -6.86 -12.77
CA LEU A 109 -16.20 -6.96 -12.60
C LEU A 109 -15.61 -8.22 -13.24
N TRP A 110 -16.32 -9.35 -13.22
CA TRP A 110 -15.92 -10.58 -13.92
C TRP A 110 -15.99 -10.40 -15.42
N ASP A 111 -17.06 -9.77 -15.93
CA ASP A 111 -17.21 -9.47 -17.35
C ASP A 111 -16.07 -8.56 -17.86
N VAL A 112 -15.67 -7.55 -17.06
CA VAL A 112 -14.57 -6.64 -17.43
C VAL A 112 -13.18 -7.29 -17.31
N LYS A 113 -12.95 -8.16 -16.32
CA LYS A 113 -11.66 -8.89 -16.20
C LYS A 113 -11.49 -9.91 -17.32
N ASP A 114 -12.56 -10.60 -17.71
CA ASP A 114 -12.54 -11.53 -18.83
C ASP A 114 -12.35 -10.78 -20.15
N ALA A 115 -13.03 -9.64 -20.33
CA ALA A 115 -12.87 -8.78 -21.50
C ALA A 115 -11.43 -8.24 -21.64
N HIS A 116 -10.83 -7.75 -20.56
CA HIS A 116 -9.44 -7.26 -20.58
C HIS A 116 -8.44 -8.38 -20.90
N THR A 117 -8.70 -9.59 -20.39
CA THR A 117 -7.84 -10.75 -20.64
C THR A 117 -7.90 -11.18 -22.11
N ILE A 118 -9.11 -11.26 -22.67
CA ILE A 118 -9.31 -11.57 -24.10
C ILE A 118 -8.64 -10.53 -24.98
N TYR A 119 -8.80 -9.24 -24.65
CA TYR A 119 -8.15 -8.15 -25.35
C TYR A 119 -6.62 -8.30 -25.31
N SER A 120 -6.04 -8.51 -24.13
CA SER A 120 -4.59 -8.68 -23.98
C SER A 120 -4.04 -9.84 -24.81
N ILE A 121 -4.74 -10.99 -24.85
CA ILE A 121 -4.35 -12.14 -25.65
C ILE A 121 -4.44 -11.82 -27.16
N GLY A 122 -5.50 -11.12 -27.59
CA GLY A 122 -5.68 -10.72 -28.98
C GLY A 122 -4.56 -9.83 -29.51
N TYR A 123 -4.09 -8.87 -28.69
CA TYR A 123 -2.93 -8.02 -29.05
C TYR A 123 -1.63 -8.82 -29.10
N GLY A 124 -1.43 -9.78 -28.18
CA GLY A 124 -0.27 -10.67 -28.22
C GLY A 124 -0.20 -11.49 -29.51
N ILE A 125 -1.32 -12.09 -29.93
CA ILE A 125 -1.40 -12.87 -31.18
C ILE A 125 -1.16 -11.98 -32.40
N SER A 126 -1.74 -10.78 -32.41
CA SER A 126 -1.58 -9.82 -33.52
C SER A 126 -0.13 -9.39 -33.69
N LEU A 127 0.58 -9.12 -32.58
CA LEU A 127 2.00 -8.77 -32.59
C LEU A 127 2.86 -9.89 -33.19
N ILE A 128 2.61 -11.15 -32.81
CA ILE A 128 3.35 -12.31 -33.32
C ILE A 128 3.12 -12.45 -34.83
N ALA A 129 1.86 -12.33 -35.29
CA ALA A 129 1.53 -12.40 -36.70
C ALA A 129 2.20 -11.29 -37.52
N LEU A 130 2.18 -10.04 -37.02
CA LEU A 130 2.86 -8.90 -37.65
C LEU A 130 4.37 -9.09 -37.72
N ALA A 131 4.99 -9.60 -36.65
CA ALA A 131 6.42 -9.87 -36.60
C ALA A 131 6.84 -10.92 -37.64
N ILE A 132 6.07 -12.02 -37.77
CA ILE A 132 6.32 -13.06 -38.77
C ILE A 132 6.17 -12.49 -40.20
N ALA A 133 5.13 -11.70 -40.45
CA ALA A 133 4.91 -11.09 -41.76
C ALA A 133 6.06 -10.14 -42.15
N LEU A 134 6.50 -9.27 -41.23
CA LEU A 134 7.65 -8.39 -41.45
C LEU A 134 8.95 -9.17 -41.66
N TRP A 135 9.16 -10.23 -40.88
CA TRP A 135 10.33 -11.10 -41.03
C TRP A 135 10.42 -11.70 -42.43
N ILE A 136 9.31 -12.24 -42.95
CA ILE A 136 9.24 -12.81 -44.30
C ILE A 136 9.54 -11.74 -45.36
N PHE A 137 8.93 -10.54 -45.26
CA PHE A 137 9.16 -9.47 -46.23
C PHE A 137 10.58 -8.89 -46.20
N MET A 138 11.23 -8.87 -45.02
CA MET A 138 12.63 -8.45 -44.89
C MET A 138 13.61 -9.50 -45.41
N TYR A 139 13.32 -10.78 -45.15
CA TYR A 139 14.17 -11.90 -45.56
C TYR A 139 14.20 -12.06 -47.08
N PHE A 140 13.05 -11.99 -47.74
CA PHE A 140 12.96 -12.07 -49.19
C PHE A 140 13.18 -10.70 -49.82
N SER A 141 14.46 -10.33 -49.95
CA SER A 141 14.90 -9.06 -50.54
C SER A 141 14.34 -8.78 -51.93
N ASP A 142 14.02 -9.85 -52.68
CA ASP A 142 13.50 -9.81 -54.05
C ASP A 142 12.01 -9.42 -54.13
N LEU A 143 11.26 -9.51 -53.03
CA LEU A 143 9.85 -9.14 -52.99
C LEU A 143 9.63 -7.63 -52.75
N ARG A 144 10.70 -6.83 -52.57
CA ARG A 144 10.64 -5.40 -52.23
C ARG A 144 10.35 -4.51 -53.44
N CYS A 145 9.20 -4.70 -54.09
CA CYS A 145 8.67 -3.77 -55.11
C CYS A 145 7.97 -2.55 -54.47
N LEU A 146 7.72 -1.49 -55.26
CA LEU A 146 6.99 -0.27 -54.82
C LEU A 146 5.71 -0.59 -54.03
N ARG A 147 4.92 -1.56 -54.51
CA ARG A 147 3.70 -2.02 -53.85
C ARG A 147 3.98 -2.69 -52.50
N ASN A 148 5.00 -3.54 -52.42
CA ASN A 148 5.35 -4.24 -51.17
C ASN A 148 5.96 -3.31 -50.12
N THR A 149 6.65 -2.24 -50.55
CA THR A 149 7.13 -1.19 -49.65
C THR A 149 5.99 -0.46 -48.95
N ILE A 150 4.88 -0.17 -49.65
CA ILE A 150 3.69 0.43 -49.02
C ILE A 150 3.09 -0.51 -47.97
N HIS A 151 2.96 -1.80 -48.28
CA HIS A 151 2.47 -2.80 -47.34
C HIS A 151 3.39 -2.94 -46.11
N THR A 152 4.70 -2.94 -46.32
CA THR A 152 5.68 -3.03 -45.23
C THR A 152 5.62 -1.80 -44.33
N ASN A 153 5.51 -0.60 -44.90
CA ASN A 153 5.37 0.63 -44.13
C ASN A 153 4.10 0.61 -43.27
N LEU A 154 2.98 0.11 -43.79
CA LEU A 154 1.74 -0.05 -43.03
C LEU A 154 1.92 -1.07 -41.89
N LEU A 155 2.51 -2.23 -42.16
CA LEU A 155 2.78 -3.25 -41.13
C LEU A 155 3.72 -2.73 -40.02
N VAL A 156 4.71 -1.92 -40.36
CA VAL A 156 5.61 -1.27 -39.39
C VAL A 156 4.85 -0.28 -38.51
N THR A 157 3.93 0.52 -39.08
CA THR A 157 3.11 1.43 -38.26
C THR A 157 2.20 0.68 -37.29
N TYR A 158 1.58 -0.42 -37.72
CA TYR A 158 0.79 -1.28 -36.83
C TYR A 158 1.64 -1.89 -35.72
N LEU A 159 2.87 -2.32 -36.02
CA LEU A 159 3.80 -2.81 -35.00
C LEU A 159 4.09 -1.75 -33.93
N PHE A 160 4.38 -0.50 -34.32
CA PHE A 160 4.64 0.57 -33.35
C PHE A 160 3.40 0.91 -32.50
N ILE A 161 2.20 0.85 -33.08
CA ILE A 161 0.95 1.06 -32.36
C ILE A 161 0.77 -0.03 -31.29
N ASP A 162 0.94 -1.30 -31.66
CA ASP A 162 0.81 -2.43 -30.73
C ASP A 162 1.88 -2.37 -29.63
N LEU A 163 3.13 -2.03 -29.97
CA LEU A 163 4.19 -1.82 -29.00
C LEU A 163 3.87 -0.69 -28.02
N THR A 164 3.33 0.44 -28.51
CA THR A 164 2.92 1.56 -27.67
C THR A 164 1.80 1.17 -26.72
N TRP A 165 0.85 0.35 -27.20
CA TRP A 165 -0.24 -0.17 -26.39
C TRP A 165 0.28 -1.09 -25.28
N ILE A 166 1.19 -2.01 -25.59
CA ILE A 166 1.83 -2.91 -24.63
C ILE A 166 2.61 -2.12 -23.57
N ILE A 167 3.39 -1.11 -23.98
CA ILE A 167 4.13 -0.25 -23.05
C ILE A 167 3.15 0.48 -22.11
N THR A 168 2.08 1.04 -22.66
CA THR A 168 1.05 1.73 -21.86
C THR A 168 0.37 0.79 -20.87
N ALA A 169 0.03 -0.43 -21.29
CA ALA A 169 -0.52 -1.46 -20.42
C ALA A 169 0.48 -1.89 -19.32
N ALA A 170 1.76 -2.06 -19.65
CA ALA A 170 2.81 -2.37 -18.67
C ALA A 170 2.97 -1.24 -17.63
N LEU A 171 2.93 0.01 -18.07
CA LEU A 171 2.96 1.17 -17.17
C LEU A 171 1.71 1.19 -16.27
N GLN A 172 0.52 0.92 -16.80
CA GLN A 172 -0.72 0.92 -16.02
C GLN A 172 -0.74 -0.21 -14.97
N THR A 173 -0.25 -1.41 -15.30
CA THR A 173 -0.15 -2.52 -14.33
C THR A 173 0.86 -2.22 -13.21
N SER A 174 2.02 -1.66 -13.55
CA SER A 174 3.05 -1.30 -12.56
C SER A 174 2.56 -0.20 -11.60
N THR A 175 1.90 0.84 -12.12
CA THR A 175 1.32 1.91 -11.31
C THR A 175 0.17 1.40 -10.44
N SER A 176 -0.65 0.47 -10.94
CA SER A 176 -1.73 -0.16 -10.18
C SER A 176 -1.20 -1.02 -9.02
N HIS A 177 -0.11 -1.75 -9.23
CA HIS A 177 0.53 -2.53 -8.18
C HIS A 177 1.09 -1.62 -7.08
N GLU A 178 1.82 -0.56 -7.45
CA GLU A 178 2.36 0.39 -6.48
C GLU A 178 1.26 1.19 -5.76
N ALA A 179 0.18 1.54 -6.46
CA ALA A 179 -0.98 2.19 -5.86
C ALA A 179 -1.68 1.27 -4.86
N ASN A 180 -1.89 -0.02 -5.18
CA ASN A 180 -2.43 -0.99 -4.23
C ASN A 180 -1.52 -1.17 -3.02
N LYS A 181 -0.20 -1.29 -3.23
CA LYS A 181 0.76 -1.41 -2.13
C LYS A 181 0.77 -0.18 -1.23
N LYS A 182 0.70 1.02 -1.81
CA LYS A 182 0.60 2.28 -1.07
C LYS A 182 -0.71 2.37 -0.31
N PHE A 183 -1.81 1.91 -0.91
CA PHE A 183 -3.13 1.86 -0.30
C PHE A 183 -3.18 0.89 0.89
N MET A 184 -2.69 -0.34 0.74
CA MET A 184 -2.56 -1.30 1.86
C MET A 184 -1.76 -0.70 3.01
N ARG A 185 -0.65 -0.02 2.71
CA ARG A 185 0.16 0.66 3.72
C ARG A 185 -0.64 1.75 4.44
N THR A 186 -1.46 2.51 3.73
CA THR A 186 -2.26 3.58 4.34
C THR A 186 -3.34 3.02 5.26
N ASP A 187 -4.07 1.98 4.87
CA ASP A 187 -5.08 1.33 5.72
C ASP A 187 -4.47 0.82 7.03
N LEU A 188 -3.33 0.11 6.94
CA LEU A 188 -2.60 -0.37 8.12
C LEU A 188 -2.07 0.79 8.98
N SER A 189 -1.66 1.91 8.37
CA SER A 189 -1.19 3.09 9.09
C SER A 189 -2.28 3.82 9.88
N GLU A 190 -3.54 3.73 9.45
CA GLU A 190 -4.68 4.31 10.18
C GLU A 190 -4.97 3.50 11.44
N ASN A 191 -4.95 2.18 11.33
CA ASN A 191 -5.05 1.28 12.47
C ASN A 191 -3.86 1.45 13.44
N TRP A 192 -2.64 1.67 12.93
CA TRP A 192 -1.47 2.04 13.75
C TRP A 192 -1.67 3.36 14.50
N ARG A 193 -2.13 4.42 13.83
CA ARG A 193 -2.37 5.73 14.46
C ARG A 193 -3.42 5.65 15.58
N ARG A 194 -4.40 4.75 15.44
CA ARG A 194 -5.35 4.44 16.51
C ARG A 194 -4.65 3.84 17.74
N CYS A 195 -3.55 3.13 17.53
CA CYS A 195 -2.74 2.52 18.58
C CYS A 195 -1.92 3.52 19.38
N ASP A 196 -1.32 4.52 18.72
CA ASP A 196 -0.65 5.62 19.40
C ASP A 196 -1.62 6.35 20.35
N ILE A 197 -2.87 6.58 19.91
CA ILE A 197 -3.91 7.21 20.75
C ILE A 197 -4.30 6.34 21.95
N ILE A 198 -4.42 5.02 21.77
CA ILE A 198 -4.79 4.06 22.83
C ILE A 198 -3.65 3.86 23.84
N SER A 199 -2.40 4.03 23.41
CA SER A 199 -1.22 3.94 24.28
C SER A 199 -1.02 5.15 25.19
N LEU A 200 -1.76 6.26 24.96
CA LEU A 200 -1.66 7.45 25.79
C LEU A 200 -2.20 7.17 27.21
N PRO A 201 -1.53 7.65 28.27
CA PRO A 201 -2.07 7.58 29.62
C PRO A 201 -3.42 8.30 29.68
N VAL A 202 -4.36 7.80 30.49
CA VAL A 202 -5.77 8.27 30.56
C VAL A 202 -5.88 9.80 30.69
N ASN A 203 -4.91 10.45 31.34
CA ASN A 203 -4.83 11.90 31.50
C ASN A 203 -4.62 12.67 30.17
N GLN A 204 -3.94 12.06 29.19
CA GLN A 204 -3.72 12.61 27.84
C GLN A 204 -4.86 12.28 26.86
N ILE A 205 -5.63 11.20 27.10
CA ILE A 205 -6.83 10.87 26.32
C ILE A 205 -7.90 11.97 26.47
N TYR A 206 -8.04 12.54 27.67
CA TYR A 206 -8.95 13.67 27.94
C TYR A 206 -8.55 14.94 27.17
N VAL A 207 -7.25 15.19 27.01
CA VAL A 207 -6.71 16.34 26.26
C VAL A 207 -6.92 16.14 24.75
N ALA A 208 -6.66 14.93 24.22
CA ALA A 208 -6.89 14.61 22.81
C ALA A 208 -8.38 14.70 22.41
N ARG A 209 -9.29 14.21 23.26
CA ARG A 209 -10.76 14.37 23.07
C ARG A 209 -11.20 15.83 23.19
N LYS A 210 -10.61 16.62 24.09
CA LYS A 210 -10.87 18.07 24.18
C LYS A 210 -10.36 18.84 22.95
N LEU A 211 -9.23 18.45 22.38
CA LEU A 211 -8.67 19.10 21.18
C LEU A 211 -9.52 18.80 19.95
N THR A 212 -10.02 17.57 19.78
CA THR A 212 -10.97 17.25 18.69
C THR A 212 -12.34 17.91 18.88
N ALA A 213 -12.87 17.97 20.11
CA ALA A 213 -14.10 18.70 20.41
C ALA A 213 -13.96 20.23 20.26
N GLY A 214 -12.78 20.79 20.58
CA GLY A 214 -12.45 22.20 20.38
C GLY A 214 -12.34 22.58 18.90
N VAL A 215 -11.79 21.70 18.06
CA VAL A 215 -11.74 21.88 16.60
C VAL A 215 -13.13 21.84 15.97
N THR A 216 -14.04 20.99 16.46
CA THR A 216 -15.44 21.01 15.99
C THR A 216 -16.19 22.28 16.41
N ASN A 217 -15.87 22.86 17.57
CA ASN A 217 -16.53 24.09 18.05
C ASN A 217 -16.02 25.36 17.33
N LEU A 218 -14.77 25.37 16.85
CA LEU A 218 -14.24 26.47 16.03
C LEU A 218 -14.82 26.49 14.60
N ARG A 219 -15.30 25.35 14.08
CA ARG A 219 -15.94 25.30 12.75
C ARG A 219 -17.40 25.76 12.77
N THR A 220 -18.02 25.90 13.95
CA THR A 220 -19.41 26.39 14.12
C THR A 220 -19.55 27.91 14.32
N GLN A 221 -18.45 28.69 14.23
CA GLN A 221 -18.49 30.16 14.33
C GLN A 221 -18.27 30.91 13.00
N LEU A 222 -18.44 30.27 11.83
CA LEU A 222 -18.66 31.04 10.60
C LEU A 222 -20.17 31.08 10.28
N PRO A 223 -20.79 32.28 10.24
CA PRO A 223 -22.22 32.40 10.01
C PRO A 223 -22.58 32.01 8.57
N SER A 224 -23.63 31.20 8.46
CA SER A 224 -24.25 30.77 7.22
C SER A 224 -25.36 31.72 6.77
N GLY A 225 -25.21 32.31 5.57
CA GLY A 225 -26.30 32.74 4.68
C GLY A 225 -26.15 34.16 4.06
N PRO A 226 -26.87 34.52 2.98
CA PRO A 226 -27.28 33.74 1.81
C PRO A 226 -26.87 34.39 0.45
N ILE A 227 -26.77 33.56 -0.58
CA ILE A 227 -26.97 33.76 -2.04
C ILE A 227 -26.87 35.19 -2.61
N SER A 228 -25.90 35.43 -3.52
CA SER A 228 -26.17 36.22 -4.72
C SER A 228 -25.37 35.70 -5.92
N LEU A 229 -26.11 35.15 -6.88
CA LEU A 229 -25.67 34.83 -8.23
C LEU A 229 -25.34 36.12 -8.98
N ALA A 230 -24.09 36.30 -9.41
CA ALA A 230 -23.76 37.20 -10.51
C ALA A 230 -22.68 36.55 -11.37
N LEU A 231 -23.14 35.95 -12.47
CA LEU A 231 -22.41 35.74 -13.70
C LEU A 231 -21.60 36.99 -14.08
N ILE A 232 -20.39 36.82 -14.61
CA ILE A 232 -20.00 37.35 -15.92
C ILE A 232 -18.76 36.61 -16.44
N ILE A 233 -18.93 36.04 -17.62
CA ILE A 233 -17.95 35.43 -18.51
C ILE A 233 -17.10 36.53 -19.16
N ARG A 234 -15.76 36.39 -19.18
CA ARG A 234 -14.84 36.61 -20.33
C ARG A 234 -13.39 36.58 -19.83
N ARG A 235 -12.65 35.53 -20.20
CA ARG A 235 -11.66 35.47 -21.31
C ARG A 235 -10.28 36.02 -20.95
N SER A 236 -9.29 35.10 -20.99
CA SER A 236 -7.93 35.26 -21.54
C SER A 236 -7.05 36.43 -21.05
N SER A 237 -5.91 36.13 -20.43
CA SER A 237 -4.62 36.42 -21.06
C SER A 237 -3.43 35.74 -20.38
N CYS A 238 -2.64 35.06 -21.20
CA CYS A 238 -1.27 34.63 -20.95
C CYS A 238 -0.28 35.81 -21.15
N LYS A 239 0.94 35.66 -20.58
CA LYS A 239 2.19 36.44 -20.82
C LYS A 239 2.14 37.89 -20.30
N GLY A 240 3.20 38.42 -19.67
CA GLY A 240 4.62 38.13 -19.81
C GLY A 240 5.28 39.29 -20.55
N SER A 241 6.02 40.10 -19.78
CA SER A 241 7.05 41.07 -20.19
C SER A 241 6.66 42.31 -21.00
N ASN A 242 7.23 43.44 -20.55
CA ASN A 242 7.29 44.77 -21.15
C ASN A 242 7.61 44.77 -22.66
N VAL A 243 7.04 45.71 -23.43
CA VAL A 243 7.71 46.81 -24.18
C VAL A 243 6.63 47.71 -24.82
N ALA A 244 6.88 49.02 -24.78
CA ALA A 244 6.05 50.14 -25.25
C ALA A 244 5.98 50.31 -26.79
N SER A 245 4.87 50.91 -27.27
CA SER A 245 4.77 51.80 -28.46
C SER A 245 3.29 52.20 -28.64
N LEU A 246 2.88 53.44 -28.35
CA LEU A 246 2.90 54.65 -29.19
C LEU A 246 1.63 54.85 -30.07
N ILE A 247 0.94 55.96 -29.77
CA ILE A 247 0.19 56.90 -30.65
C ILE A 247 -1.24 56.47 -31.06
N SER A 248 -2.27 57.12 -30.50
CA SER A 248 -2.79 58.43 -30.96
C SER A 248 -3.72 59.06 -29.92
#